data_AF-A0A8H2Y5C2-F1
#
_entry.id   AF-A0A8H2Y5C2-F1
#
_cell.length_a   1.000
_cell.length_b   1.000
_cell.length_c   1.000
_cell.angle_alpha   90.00
_cell.angle_beta   90.00
_cell.angle_gamma   90.00
#
_symmetry.space_group_name_H-M   'P 1'
#
loop_
_entity.id
_entity.type
_entity.pdbx_description
1 polymer ?
#
loop_
_entity_poly.entity_id
_entity_poly.type
_entity_poly.pdbx_seq_one_letter_code
_entity_poly.pdbx_strand_id
1 'polypeptide(L)'
;MILSAIARRNADNRARALAAVHPAGSAPKNPIVLCHGLLGFDSLYGIVNYWNEIPETLRAAGAEVYVATVSPTSSTETRAEELLQQISKEYPGRSIHLIGHSMGGLDCRHLVAHLMPKANFKVLSVSTIATPHHGSPAADVVVGAHITEIPGFQAFLNMFKIGRGDCQAWASLSTSNTKTFNACTPDVPGVRYLSWSCQFVPGIIDSVSWGASFHLINLKEGPNDGVVSAASAKWGEHLGTLEGVNHTEVIGHKFTQTRPTDVLNFIGGVQPFDHKAFFLKHAKYLATNVENSNSSS
;
A
#
# COMPACT_ATOMS: atom_id res chain seq x y z
N MET A 1 19.05 24.01 -23.93
CA MET A 1 19.58 22.75 -24.46
C MET A 1 20.50 22.01 -23.50
N ILE A 2 21.41 22.67 -22.76
CA ILE A 2 22.37 21.99 -21.86
C ILE A 2 21.68 21.40 -20.61
N LEU A 3 20.75 22.14 -19.97
CA LEU A 3 20.01 21.66 -18.79
C LEU A 3 19.15 20.42 -19.07
N SER A 4 18.54 20.30 -20.26
CA SER A 4 17.76 19.12 -20.64
C SER A 4 18.63 17.89 -20.94
N ALA A 5 19.87 18.10 -21.41
CA ALA A 5 20.82 17.03 -21.64
C ALA A 5 21.41 16.49 -20.32
N ILE A 6 21.66 17.37 -19.35
CA ILE A 6 22.10 16.97 -18.00
C ILE A 6 21.00 16.18 -17.27
N ALA A 7 19.75 16.64 -17.35
CA ALA A 7 18.61 15.93 -16.76
C ALA A 7 18.42 14.52 -17.37
N ARG A 8 18.51 14.39 -18.70
CA ARG A 8 18.44 13.09 -19.39
C ARG A 8 19.61 12.19 -19.02
N ARG A 9 20.83 12.71 -19.00
CA ARG A 9 22.03 11.96 -18.63
C ARG A 9 21.99 11.47 -17.18
N ASN A 10 21.44 12.26 -16.26
CA ASN A 10 21.24 11.86 -14.87
C ASN A 10 20.16 10.77 -14.73
N ALA A 11 19.07 10.85 -15.50
CA ALA A 11 18.05 9.82 -15.57
C ALA A 11 18.61 8.50 -16.13
N ASP A 12 19.39 8.56 -17.22
CA ASP A 12 20.04 7.41 -17.83
C ASP A 12 21.07 6.76 -16.90
N ASN A 13 21.85 7.56 -16.17
CA ASN A 13 22.80 7.06 -15.17
C ASN A 13 22.10 6.40 -13.98
N ARG A 14 20.95 6.94 -13.54
CA ARG A 14 20.14 6.37 -12.46
C ARG A 14 19.48 5.06 -12.91
N ALA A 15 18.98 4.99 -14.14
CA ALA A 15 18.44 3.78 -14.74
C ALA A 15 19.53 2.70 -14.89
N ARG A 16 20.74 3.06 -15.31
CA ARG A 16 21.89 2.13 -15.39
C ARG A 16 22.36 1.64 -14.01
N ALA A 17 22.38 2.50 -13.01
CA ALA A 17 22.72 2.12 -11.64
C ALA A 17 21.67 1.17 -11.04
N LEU A 18 20.38 1.41 -11.30
CA LEU A 18 19.28 0.52 -10.90
C LEU A 18 19.34 -0.84 -11.63
N ALA A 19 19.65 -0.84 -12.93
CA ALA A 19 19.85 -2.06 -13.72
C ALA A 19 21.10 -2.87 -13.30
N ALA A 20 22.13 -2.21 -12.75
CA ALA A 20 23.33 -2.88 -12.25
C ALA A 20 23.10 -3.60 -10.90
N VAL A 21 22.12 -3.17 -10.10
CA VAL A 21 21.73 -3.82 -8.83
C VAL A 21 20.71 -4.94 -9.04
N HIS A 22 19.95 -4.90 -10.14
CA HIS A 22 18.93 -5.88 -10.50
C HIS A 22 19.22 -6.51 -11.86
N PRO A 23 19.98 -7.63 -11.92
CA PRO A 23 20.32 -8.27 -13.18
C PRO A 23 19.06 -8.68 -13.95
N ALA A 24 19.13 -8.62 -15.28
CA ALA A 24 18.07 -9.06 -16.18
C ALA A 24 17.55 -10.46 -15.78
N GLY A 25 16.24 -10.59 -15.56
CA GLY A 25 15.59 -11.82 -15.11
C GLY A 25 15.08 -11.84 -13.66
N SER A 26 15.15 -10.73 -12.92
CA SER A 26 14.61 -10.65 -11.55
C SER A 26 13.18 -10.11 -11.42
N ALA A 27 12.54 -9.69 -12.51
CA ALA A 27 11.17 -9.19 -12.48
C ALA A 27 10.15 -10.34 -12.70
N PRO A 28 8.94 -10.25 -12.11
CA PRO A 28 7.86 -11.18 -12.42
C PRO A 28 7.50 -11.18 -13.90
N LYS A 29 7.16 -12.35 -14.44
CA LYS A 29 6.62 -12.51 -15.79
C LYS A 29 5.19 -12.00 -15.90
N ASN A 30 4.44 -12.06 -14.80
CA ASN A 30 3.05 -11.64 -14.71
C ASN A 30 2.94 -10.19 -14.22
N PRO A 31 1.96 -9.41 -14.70
CA PRO A 31 1.81 -8.02 -14.31
C PRO A 31 1.59 -7.82 -12.82
N ILE A 32 2.13 -6.72 -12.30
CA ILE A 32 1.88 -6.22 -10.94
C ILE A 32 0.80 -5.14 -11.03
N VAL A 33 -0.25 -5.27 -10.22
CA VAL A 33 -1.27 -4.23 -10.03
C VAL A 33 -1.09 -3.60 -8.66
N LEU A 34 -0.83 -2.29 -8.65
CA LEU A 34 -0.70 -1.49 -7.44
C LEU A 34 -2.06 -0.91 -7.04
N CYS A 35 -2.54 -1.25 -5.85
CA CYS A 35 -3.85 -0.85 -5.31
C CYS A 35 -3.68 0.09 -4.12
N HIS A 36 -4.05 1.36 -4.29
CA HIS A 36 -3.91 2.38 -3.24
C HIS A 36 -4.95 2.22 -2.13
N GLY A 37 -4.67 2.75 -0.94
CA GLY A 37 -5.58 2.78 0.20
C GLY A 37 -6.57 3.95 0.22
N LEU A 38 -7.09 4.23 1.42
CA LEU A 38 -7.97 5.35 1.70
C LEU A 38 -7.30 6.68 1.32
N LEU A 39 -8.09 7.62 0.79
CA LEU A 39 -7.59 8.91 0.32
C LEU A 39 -6.49 8.77 -0.74
N GLY A 40 -6.67 7.87 -1.71
CA GLY A 40 -5.78 7.64 -2.87
C GLY A 40 -5.46 8.84 -3.77
N PHE A 41 -5.71 10.05 -3.28
CA PHE A 41 -5.55 11.40 -3.80
C PHE A 41 -6.08 11.68 -5.20
N ASP A 42 -7.07 12.57 -5.23
CA ASP A 42 -7.19 13.56 -6.29
C ASP A 42 -7.37 14.96 -5.67
N SER A 43 -6.26 15.71 -5.60
CA SER A 43 -6.13 17.15 -5.32
C SER A 43 -6.25 17.70 -3.88
N LEU A 44 -5.11 17.71 -3.18
CA LEU A 44 -4.59 18.95 -2.61
C LEU A 44 -3.24 19.18 -3.33
N TYR A 45 -3.18 20.17 -4.22
CA TYR A 45 -2.00 20.60 -5.03
C TYR A 45 -1.67 19.90 -6.36
N GLY A 46 -2.41 18.90 -6.83
CA GLY A 46 -2.34 18.45 -8.23
C GLY A 46 -1.01 17.86 -8.72
N ILE A 47 -0.04 17.52 -7.86
CA ILE A 47 1.26 16.95 -8.25
C ILE A 47 1.84 16.04 -7.14
N VAL A 48 1.13 15.00 -6.69
CA VAL A 48 1.76 13.95 -5.86
C VAL A 48 1.28 12.56 -6.26
N ASN A 49 2.19 11.76 -6.84
CA ASN A 49 1.96 10.34 -7.14
C ASN A 49 1.87 9.56 -5.82
N TYR A 50 0.72 8.94 -5.51
CA TYR A 50 0.52 8.07 -4.33
C TYR A 50 1.63 7.04 -4.17
N TRP A 51 2.05 6.46 -5.29
CA TRP A 51 3.19 5.56 -5.37
C TRP A 51 4.41 6.36 -5.83
N ASN A 52 5.21 6.90 -4.90
CA ASN A 52 6.28 7.83 -5.25
C ASN A 52 7.44 7.14 -5.98
N GLU A 53 7.49 7.26 -7.31
CA GLU A 53 8.47 6.67 -8.23
C GLU A 53 8.53 5.12 -8.19
N ILE A 54 7.63 4.45 -7.47
CA ILE A 54 7.57 2.98 -7.35
C ILE A 54 7.20 2.33 -8.69
N PRO A 55 6.14 2.77 -9.41
CA PRO A 55 5.77 2.16 -10.68
C PRO A 55 6.90 2.29 -11.72
N GLU A 56 7.54 3.45 -11.81
CA GLU A 56 8.65 3.71 -12.73
C GLU A 56 9.87 2.84 -12.39
N THR A 57 10.17 2.68 -11.11
CA THR A 57 11.27 1.83 -10.63
C THR A 57 11.03 0.37 -11.01
N LEU A 58 9.83 -0.15 -10.76
CA LEU A 58 9.47 -1.53 -11.10
C LEU A 58 9.50 -1.77 -12.62
N ARG A 59 8.96 -0.83 -13.40
CA ARG A 59 9.00 -0.88 -14.87
C ARG A 59 10.43 -0.83 -15.41
N ALA A 60 11.29 0.02 -14.86
CA ALA A 60 12.70 0.08 -15.23
C ALA A 60 13.46 -1.22 -14.94
N ALA A 61 13.02 -1.98 -13.94
CA ALA A 61 13.54 -3.32 -13.65
C ALA A 61 12.92 -4.43 -14.51
N GLY A 62 12.02 -4.09 -15.45
CA GLY A 62 11.44 -5.02 -16.41
C GLY A 62 10.09 -5.62 -16.00
N ALA A 63 9.48 -5.18 -14.90
CA ALA A 63 8.14 -5.62 -14.53
C ALA A 63 7.06 -4.86 -15.32
N GLU A 64 6.01 -5.57 -15.75
CA GLU A 64 4.79 -4.94 -16.25
C GLU A 64 3.96 -4.45 -15.04
N VAL A 65 3.62 -3.16 -15.01
CA VAL A 65 2.98 -2.54 -13.82
C VAL A 65 1.77 -1.68 -14.21
N TYR A 66 0.63 -1.97 -13.61
CA TYR A 66 -0.58 -1.16 -13.66
C TYR A 66 -0.86 -0.52 -12.31
N VAL A 67 -1.25 0.76 -12.30
CA VAL A 67 -1.66 1.48 -11.08
C VAL A 67 -3.17 1.65 -11.15
N ALA A 68 -3.89 0.91 -10.31
CA ALA A 68 -5.35 1.01 -10.26
C ALA A 68 -5.76 2.29 -9.54
N THR A 69 -6.86 2.91 -10.00
CA THR A 69 -7.41 4.13 -9.41
C THR A 69 -8.85 3.88 -8.99
N VAL A 70 -9.12 3.86 -7.69
CA VAL A 70 -10.44 3.58 -7.12
C VAL A 70 -10.94 4.77 -6.30
N SER A 71 -12.24 4.81 -6.04
CA SER A 71 -12.90 5.85 -5.29
C SER A 71 -12.27 6.00 -3.89
N PRO A 72 -11.78 7.19 -3.52
CA PRO A 72 -10.92 7.39 -2.35
C PRO A 72 -11.58 7.14 -1.00
N THR A 73 -12.91 7.24 -0.88
CA THR A 73 -13.64 7.11 0.40
C THR A 73 -14.84 6.15 0.35
N SER A 74 -14.99 5.37 -0.72
CA SER A 74 -16.05 4.36 -0.84
C SER A 74 -15.74 3.09 -0.02
N SER A 75 -16.76 2.25 0.19
CA SER A 75 -16.61 0.93 0.81
C SER A 75 -15.62 0.01 0.07
N THR A 76 -15.13 -1.01 0.77
CA THR A 76 -14.24 -2.05 0.21
C THR A 76 -14.91 -2.78 -0.96
N GLU A 77 -16.21 -3.04 -0.86
CA GLU A 77 -17.03 -3.70 -1.88
C GLU A 77 -17.01 -2.91 -3.19
N THR A 78 -17.35 -1.62 -3.13
CA THR A 78 -17.38 -0.75 -4.31
C THR A 78 -16.00 -0.60 -4.93
N ARG A 79 -14.97 -0.39 -4.09
CA ARG A 79 -13.58 -0.28 -4.56
C ARG A 79 -13.10 -1.56 -5.22
N ALA A 80 -13.47 -2.73 -4.70
CA ALA A 80 -13.14 -4.02 -5.30
C ALA A 80 -13.84 -4.24 -6.67
N GLU A 81 -15.08 -3.75 -6.84
CA GLU A 81 -15.75 -3.77 -8.16
C GLU A 81 -15.05 -2.87 -9.17
N GLU A 82 -14.58 -1.69 -8.76
CA GLU A 82 -13.79 -0.80 -9.62
C GLU A 82 -12.44 -1.44 -10.00
N LEU A 83 -11.78 -2.15 -9.06
CA LEU A 83 -10.58 -2.94 -9.37
C LEU A 83 -10.88 -4.03 -10.40
N LEU A 84 -11.97 -4.79 -10.21
CA LEU A 84 -12.38 -5.84 -11.15
C LEU A 84 -12.52 -5.29 -12.58
N GLN A 85 -13.22 -4.18 -12.74
CA GLN A 85 -13.50 -3.57 -14.06
C GLN A 85 -12.21 -3.11 -14.74
N GLN A 86 -11.34 -2.42 -14.00
CA GLN A 86 -10.08 -1.90 -14.52
C GLN A 86 -9.14 -3.04 -14.94
N ILE A 87 -8.95 -4.03 -14.06
CA ILE A 87 -8.05 -5.15 -14.32
C ILE A 87 -8.59 -6.03 -15.45
N SER A 88 -9.90 -6.28 -15.51
CA SER A 88 -10.49 -7.09 -16.59
C SER A 88 -10.33 -6.44 -17.97
N LYS A 89 -10.26 -5.11 -18.00
CA LYS A 89 -10.00 -4.34 -19.22
C LYS A 89 -8.52 -4.34 -19.59
N GLU A 90 -7.64 -4.15 -18.61
CA GLU A 90 -6.20 -4.01 -18.84
C GLU A 90 -5.53 -5.36 -19.16
N TYR A 91 -5.92 -6.42 -18.45
CA TYR A 91 -5.23 -7.72 -18.48
C TYR A 91 -6.15 -8.92 -18.75
N PRO A 92 -6.97 -8.89 -19.83
CA PRO A 92 -7.84 -10.01 -20.16
C PRO A 92 -7.04 -11.30 -20.42
N GLY A 93 -7.43 -12.38 -19.78
CA GLY A 93 -6.83 -13.71 -19.89
C GLY A 93 -5.47 -13.88 -19.19
N ARG A 94 -4.94 -12.84 -18.57
CA ARG A 94 -3.62 -12.88 -17.90
C ARG A 94 -3.74 -13.39 -16.47
N SER A 95 -2.62 -13.84 -15.93
CA SER A 95 -2.44 -14.00 -14.49
C SER A 95 -1.71 -12.77 -13.96
N ILE A 96 -2.03 -12.30 -12.76
CA ILE A 96 -1.48 -11.06 -12.18
C ILE A 96 -1.08 -11.22 -10.71
N HIS A 97 -0.27 -10.29 -10.21
CA HIS A 97 0.01 -10.08 -8.80
C HIS A 97 -0.64 -8.79 -8.31
N LEU A 98 -1.40 -8.85 -7.21
CA LEU A 98 -1.94 -7.67 -6.54
C LEU A 98 -0.99 -7.24 -5.43
N ILE A 99 -0.72 -5.94 -5.35
CA ILE A 99 -0.02 -5.31 -4.22
C ILE A 99 -0.89 -4.18 -3.69
N GLY A 100 -1.48 -4.39 -2.52
CA GLY A 100 -2.35 -3.42 -1.84
C GLY A 100 -1.64 -2.75 -0.67
N HIS A 101 -1.70 -1.43 -0.62
CA HIS A 101 -1.25 -0.65 0.54
C HIS A 101 -2.45 -0.19 1.38
N SER A 102 -2.35 -0.26 2.71
CA SER A 102 -3.40 0.19 3.63
C SER A 102 -4.74 -0.46 3.27
N MET A 103 -5.83 0.30 3.12
CA MET A 103 -7.14 -0.20 2.69
C MET A 103 -7.10 -0.97 1.35
N GLY A 104 -6.16 -0.67 0.46
CA GLY A 104 -6.03 -1.34 -0.84
C GLY A 104 -5.82 -2.85 -0.71
N GLY A 105 -5.21 -3.31 0.39
CA GLY A 105 -5.07 -4.74 0.67
C GLY A 105 -6.40 -5.43 1.02
N LEU A 106 -7.34 -4.71 1.65
CA LEU A 106 -8.70 -5.21 1.90
C LEU A 106 -9.49 -5.30 0.59
N ASP A 107 -9.37 -4.30 -0.29
CA ASP A 107 -9.99 -4.32 -1.61
C ASP A 107 -9.52 -5.54 -2.43
N CYS A 108 -8.21 -5.81 -2.43
CA CYS A 108 -7.64 -6.98 -3.10
C CYS A 108 -8.19 -8.29 -2.54
N ARG A 109 -8.31 -8.42 -1.21
CA ARG A 109 -8.88 -9.62 -0.58
C ARG A 109 -10.35 -9.80 -0.95
N HIS A 110 -11.13 -8.72 -0.93
CA HIS A 110 -12.54 -8.74 -1.31
C HIS A 110 -12.72 -9.14 -2.78
N LEU A 111 -11.95 -8.53 -3.68
CA LEU A 111 -11.92 -8.88 -5.11
C LEU A 111 -11.67 -10.38 -5.32
N VAL A 112 -10.63 -10.92 -4.66
CA VAL A 112 -10.24 -12.32 -4.84
C VAL A 112 -11.29 -13.29 -4.30
N ALA A 113 -11.85 -13.02 -3.12
CA ALA A 113 -12.80 -13.94 -2.49
C ALA A 113 -14.19 -13.93 -3.14
N HIS A 114 -14.66 -12.77 -3.61
CA HIS A 114 -16.06 -12.58 -3.98
C HIS A 114 -16.32 -12.32 -5.46
N LEU A 115 -15.34 -11.73 -6.16
CA LEU A 115 -15.57 -11.17 -7.49
C LEU A 115 -14.86 -11.93 -8.61
N MET A 116 -13.93 -12.84 -8.29
CA MET A 116 -13.23 -13.66 -9.27
C MET A 116 -14.12 -14.49 -10.20
N PRO A 117 -15.34 -14.96 -9.81
CA PRO A 117 -16.25 -15.61 -10.76
C PRO A 117 -16.69 -14.72 -11.93
N LYS A 118 -16.61 -13.39 -11.78
CA LYS A 118 -16.90 -12.39 -12.81
C LYS A 118 -15.65 -11.94 -13.59
N ALA A 119 -14.46 -12.31 -13.12
CA ALA A 119 -13.19 -11.87 -13.69
C ALA A 119 -12.83 -12.66 -14.95
N ASN A 120 -12.16 -12.00 -15.89
CA ASN A 120 -11.55 -12.64 -17.07
C ASN A 120 -10.03 -12.78 -16.94
N PHE A 121 -9.48 -12.66 -15.73
CA PHE A 121 -8.07 -12.79 -15.39
C PHE A 121 -7.90 -13.72 -14.18
N LYS A 122 -6.66 -14.05 -13.82
CA LYS A 122 -6.33 -14.87 -12.62
C LYS A 122 -5.45 -14.08 -11.66
N VAL A 123 -5.61 -14.29 -10.36
CA VAL A 123 -4.73 -13.70 -9.34
C VAL A 123 -3.79 -14.77 -8.81
N LEU A 124 -2.48 -14.53 -8.89
CA LEU A 124 -1.45 -15.43 -8.37
C LEU A 124 -1.11 -15.12 -6.92
N SER A 125 -1.10 -13.85 -6.56
CA SER A 125 -0.86 -13.42 -5.17
C SER A 125 -1.56 -12.13 -4.81
N VAL A 126 -1.83 -11.99 -3.52
CA VAL A 126 -2.17 -10.74 -2.86
C VAL A 126 -1.07 -10.41 -1.87
N SER A 127 -0.34 -9.33 -2.12
CA SER A 127 0.64 -8.78 -1.17
C SER A 127 0.05 -7.56 -0.49
N THR A 128 -0.08 -7.60 0.83
CA THR A 128 -0.57 -6.48 1.61
C THR A 128 0.56 -5.80 2.36
N ILE A 129 0.54 -4.48 2.38
CA ILE A 129 1.57 -3.65 3.03
C ILE A 129 0.85 -2.67 3.93
N ALA A 130 1.10 -2.75 5.23
CA ALA A 130 0.47 -1.90 6.24
C ALA A 130 -1.08 -1.92 6.18
N THR A 131 -1.68 -3.03 5.75
CA THR A 131 -3.14 -3.16 5.64
C THR A 131 -3.76 -3.48 7.00
N PRO A 132 -4.77 -2.74 7.48
CA PRO A 132 -5.42 -3.02 8.76
C PRO A 132 -6.35 -4.24 8.67
N HIS A 133 -5.80 -5.45 8.58
CA HIS A 133 -6.57 -6.68 8.47
C HIS A 133 -7.44 -6.97 9.69
N HIS A 134 -7.03 -6.48 10.86
CA HIS A 134 -7.79 -6.58 12.11
C HIS A 134 -8.29 -5.21 12.58
N GLY A 135 -8.35 -4.24 11.65
CA GLY A 135 -8.82 -2.89 11.90
C GLY A 135 -7.74 -1.97 12.49
N SER A 136 -8.15 -0.77 12.83
CA SER A 136 -7.29 0.20 13.52
C SER A 136 -8.02 0.81 14.71
N PRO A 137 -7.41 0.84 15.90
CA PRO A 137 -7.96 1.58 17.03
C PRO A 137 -8.18 3.07 16.75
N ALA A 138 -7.43 3.66 15.82
CA ALA A 138 -7.66 5.04 15.38
C ALA A 138 -8.95 5.16 14.56
N ALA A 139 -9.26 4.20 13.70
CA ALA A 139 -10.53 4.14 12.98
C ALA A 139 -11.73 3.94 13.92
N ASP A 140 -11.57 3.13 14.98
CA ASP A 140 -12.61 2.93 15.99
C ASP A 140 -13.00 4.24 16.69
N VAL A 141 -12.04 5.14 16.93
CA VAL A 141 -12.34 6.47 17.50
C VAL A 141 -13.11 7.33 16.52
N VAL A 142 -12.74 7.33 15.24
CA VAL A 142 -13.45 8.09 14.20
C VAL A 142 -14.90 7.62 14.06
N VAL A 143 -15.12 6.30 14.04
CA VAL A 143 -16.45 5.69 13.94
C VAL A 143 -17.24 5.90 15.23
N GLY A 144 -16.65 5.58 16.39
CA GLY A 144 -17.33 5.64 17.69
C GLY A 144 -17.66 7.05 18.17
N ALA A 145 -16.93 8.07 17.70
CA ALA A 145 -17.24 9.47 17.99
C ALA A 145 -18.21 10.10 16.95
N HIS A 146 -18.75 9.31 16.00
CA HIS A 146 -19.65 9.78 14.93
C HIS A 146 -19.10 11.00 14.17
N ILE A 147 -17.77 11.11 14.02
CA ILE A 147 -17.12 12.27 13.38
C ILE A 147 -17.62 12.43 11.95
N THR A 148 -17.91 11.31 11.28
CA THR A 148 -18.47 11.27 9.92
C THR A 148 -19.88 11.84 9.81
N GLU A 149 -20.62 11.92 10.92
CA GLU A 149 -22.01 12.39 10.98
C GLU A 149 -22.11 13.88 11.36
N ILE A 150 -20.99 14.53 11.69
CA ILE A 150 -20.95 15.95 12.00
C ILE A 150 -21.42 16.75 10.77
N PRO A 151 -22.44 17.63 10.90
CA PRO A 151 -22.88 18.48 9.81
C PRO A 151 -21.72 19.31 9.26
N GLY A 152 -21.43 19.14 7.97
CA GLY A 152 -20.32 19.82 7.30
C GLY A 152 -19.04 18.98 7.15
N PHE A 153 -18.93 17.80 7.75
CA PHE A 153 -17.78 16.91 7.53
C PHE A 153 -17.67 16.45 6.07
N GLN A 154 -18.79 16.03 5.46
CA GLN A 154 -18.86 15.72 4.03
C GLN A 154 -18.55 16.94 3.15
N ALA A 155 -19.03 18.13 3.55
CA ALA A 155 -18.74 19.37 2.84
C ALA A 155 -17.25 19.74 2.94
N PHE A 156 -16.60 19.49 4.09
CA PHE A 156 -15.17 19.64 4.31
C PHE A 156 -14.38 18.66 3.42
N LEU A 157 -14.75 17.38 3.41
CA LEU A 157 -14.11 16.39 2.53
C LEU A 157 -14.27 16.76 1.04
N ASN A 158 -15.45 17.20 0.63
CA ASN A 158 -15.71 17.65 -0.74
C ASN A 158 -14.96 18.93 -1.10
N MET A 159 -14.85 19.89 -0.17
CA MET A 159 -14.12 21.15 -0.32
C MET A 159 -12.62 20.92 -0.55
N PHE A 160 -12.04 19.92 0.11
CA PHE A 160 -10.65 19.53 -0.09
C PHE A 160 -10.45 18.45 -1.16
N LYS A 161 -11.51 18.10 -1.92
CA LYS A 161 -11.56 17.01 -2.92
C LYS A 161 -11.13 15.63 -2.39
N ILE A 162 -11.20 15.47 -1.08
CA ILE A 162 -10.98 14.22 -0.35
C ILE A 162 -12.24 13.32 -0.41
N GLY A 163 -13.41 13.87 -0.76
CA GLY A 163 -14.74 13.26 -0.61
C GLY A 163 -15.37 12.59 -1.84
N ARG A 164 -14.63 11.94 -2.75
CA ARG A 164 -15.28 11.04 -3.72
C ARG A 164 -15.57 9.68 -3.05
N GLY A 165 -16.75 9.55 -2.45
CA GLY A 165 -17.24 8.29 -1.87
C GLY A 165 -18.24 8.49 -0.72
N ASP A 166 -18.89 7.41 -0.31
CA ASP A 166 -19.97 7.39 0.69
C ASP A 166 -19.50 7.51 2.15
N CYS A 167 -18.19 7.69 2.39
CA CYS A 167 -17.54 7.71 3.71
C CYS A 167 -17.67 6.41 4.53
N GLN A 168 -18.15 5.32 3.92
CA GLN A 168 -18.21 4.01 4.60
C GLN A 168 -16.83 3.40 4.83
N ALA A 169 -15.80 3.91 4.14
CA ALA A 169 -14.45 3.40 4.27
C ALA A 169 -13.93 3.39 5.71
N TRP A 170 -14.29 4.38 6.55
CA TRP A 170 -13.91 4.40 7.97
C TRP A 170 -14.56 3.26 8.76
N ALA A 171 -15.81 2.93 8.46
CA ALA A 171 -16.48 1.77 9.03
C ALA A 171 -15.78 0.48 8.57
N SER A 172 -15.36 0.37 7.31
CA SER A 172 -14.63 -0.81 6.82
C SER A 172 -13.28 -1.04 7.52
N LEU A 173 -12.71 -0.01 8.16
CA LEU A 173 -11.41 -0.05 8.85
C LEU A 173 -11.53 -0.27 10.37
N SER A 174 -12.73 -0.35 10.93
CA SER A 174 -12.94 -0.59 12.37
C SER A 174 -12.58 -2.02 12.77
N THR A 175 -12.18 -2.23 14.02
CA THR A 175 -11.84 -3.55 14.56
C THR A 175 -13.04 -4.50 14.55
N SER A 176 -14.25 -3.98 14.79
CA SER A 176 -15.49 -4.77 14.75
C SER A 176 -15.82 -5.25 13.33
N ASN A 177 -15.71 -4.36 12.34
CA ASN A 177 -16.14 -4.65 10.99
C ASN A 177 -15.11 -5.52 10.26
N THR A 178 -13.82 -5.33 10.53
CA THR A 178 -12.77 -6.20 9.99
C THR A 178 -12.87 -7.64 10.50
N LYS A 179 -13.39 -7.87 11.72
CA LYS A 179 -13.70 -9.22 12.19
C LYS A 179 -14.75 -9.91 11.32
N THR A 180 -15.86 -9.22 11.03
CA THR A 180 -16.91 -9.72 10.12
C THR A 180 -16.37 -9.88 8.70
N PHE A 181 -15.63 -8.89 8.20
CA PHE A 181 -14.98 -8.93 6.89
C PHE A 181 -14.09 -10.17 6.75
N ASN A 182 -13.26 -10.47 7.76
CA ASN A 182 -12.38 -11.63 7.75
C ASN A 182 -13.15 -12.95 7.74
N ALA A 183 -14.24 -13.05 8.49
CA ALA A 183 -15.10 -14.24 8.48
C ALA A 183 -15.77 -14.46 7.11
N CYS A 184 -16.16 -13.38 6.43
CA CYS A 184 -16.80 -13.44 5.11
C CYS A 184 -15.81 -13.48 3.94
N THR A 185 -14.54 -13.12 4.15
CA THR A 185 -13.52 -12.96 3.10
C THR A 185 -12.32 -13.87 3.39
N PRO A 186 -12.50 -15.20 3.33
CA PRO A 186 -11.43 -16.16 3.55
C PRO A 186 -10.42 -16.13 2.40
N ASP A 187 -9.23 -16.67 2.66
CA ASP A 187 -8.22 -16.86 1.62
C ASP A 187 -8.68 -17.93 0.61
N VAL A 188 -8.48 -17.63 -0.68
CA VAL A 188 -8.87 -18.52 -1.78
C VAL A 188 -7.73 -19.50 -2.08
N PRO A 189 -7.99 -20.83 -2.12
CA PRO A 189 -6.98 -21.81 -2.48
C PRO A 189 -6.34 -21.53 -3.85
N GLY A 190 -5.02 -21.70 -3.93
CA GLY A 190 -4.25 -21.43 -5.15
C GLY A 190 -3.78 -19.97 -5.30
N VAL A 191 -4.25 -19.05 -4.45
CA VAL A 191 -3.71 -17.68 -4.37
C VAL A 191 -2.76 -17.57 -3.19
N ARG A 192 -1.59 -16.94 -3.40
CA ARG A 192 -0.62 -16.68 -2.32
C ARG A 192 -0.96 -15.37 -1.60
N TYR A 193 -1.16 -15.42 -0.29
CA TYR A 193 -1.41 -14.24 0.55
C TYR A 193 -0.14 -13.93 1.34
N LEU A 194 0.43 -12.75 1.10
CA LEU A 194 1.68 -12.28 1.67
C LEU A 194 1.43 -10.96 2.39
N SER A 195 2.04 -10.74 3.55
CA SER A 195 1.91 -9.46 4.27
C SER A 195 3.23 -8.89 4.77
N TRP A 196 3.31 -7.57 4.75
CA TRP A 196 4.35 -6.76 5.40
C TRP A 196 3.69 -5.78 6.37
N SER A 197 4.21 -5.70 7.57
CA SER A 197 3.84 -4.67 8.54
C SER A 197 4.90 -3.59 8.60
N CYS A 198 4.55 -2.43 9.12
CA CYS A 198 5.47 -1.33 9.37
C CYS A 198 5.41 -0.97 10.86
N GLN A 199 6.53 -0.49 11.41
CA GLN A 199 6.53 0.12 12.73
C GLN A 199 7.60 1.21 12.81
N PHE A 200 7.35 2.23 13.63
CA PHE A 200 8.32 3.29 13.87
C PHE A 200 8.21 3.83 15.29
N VAL A 201 9.21 4.62 15.68
CA VAL A 201 9.16 5.45 16.89
C VAL A 201 9.08 6.91 16.42
N PRO A 202 8.02 7.66 16.78
CA PRO A 202 7.85 9.04 16.32
C PRO A 202 8.93 9.97 16.89
N GLY A 203 9.43 10.87 16.05
CA GLY A 203 10.20 12.03 16.49
C GLY A 203 9.30 13.19 16.92
N ILE A 204 9.90 14.31 17.36
CA ILE A 204 9.17 15.49 17.88
C ILE A 204 8.12 16.01 16.88
N ILE A 205 8.44 16.04 15.59
CA ILE A 205 7.50 16.53 14.56
C ILE A 205 6.43 15.49 14.24
N ASP A 206 6.76 14.20 14.25
CA ASP A 206 5.77 13.13 14.06
C ASP A 206 4.75 13.11 15.20
N SER A 207 5.15 13.48 16.42
CA SER A 207 4.24 13.65 17.55
C SER A 207 3.15 14.70 17.28
N VAL A 208 3.38 15.66 16.38
CA VAL A 208 2.39 16.69 16.01
C VAL A 208 1.40 16.17 14.97
N SER A 209 1.86 15.40 13.97
CA SER A 209 0.99 14.92 12.87
C SER A 209 0.34 13.56 13.13
N TRP A 210 1.06 12.63 13.74
CA TRP A 210 0.66 11.24 13.97
C TRP A 210 0.69 10.85 15.45
N GLY A 211 1.16 11.72 16.34
CA GLY A 211 1.41 11.37 17.74
C GLY A 211 0.17 10.85 18.47
N ALA A 212 -0.98 11.49 18.28
CA ALA A 212 -2.22 11.08 18.94
C ALA A 212 -2.68 9.66 18.49
N SER A 213 -2.70 9.40 17.18
CA SER A 213 -3.06 8.08 16.64
C SER A 213 -2.03 7.02 17.01
N PHE A 214 -0.74 7.33 16.87
CA PHE A 214 0.36 6.45 17.24
C PHE A 214 0.27 6.03 18.71
N HIS A 215 0.12 6.99 19.64
CA HIS A 215 0.07 6.68 21.07
C HIS A 215 -1.18 5.90 21.44
N LEU A 216 -2.33 6.21 20.85
CA LEU A 216 -3.57 5.45 21.04
C LEU A 216 -3.40 3.98 20.61
N ILE A 217 -2.87 3.75 19.41
CA ILE A 217 -2.64 2.40 18.89
C ILE A 217 -1.58 1.70 19.72
N ASN A 218 -0.50 2.39 20.10
CA ASN A 218 0.57 1.82 20.92
C ASN A 218 0.07 1.37 22.30
N LEU A 219 -0.84 2.13 22.92
CA LEU A 219 -1.45 1.76 24.18
C LEU A 219 -2.36 0.52 24.06
N LYS A 220 -3.04 0.33 22.91
CA LYS A 220 -4.02 -0.74 22.73
C LYS A 220 -3.45 -2.01 22.10
N GLU A 221 -2.57 -1.87 21.11
CA GLU A 221 -2.11 -2.95 20.23
C GLU A 221 -0.57 -3.00 20.10
N GLY A 222 0.15 -2.03 20.67
CA GLY A 222 1.62 -2.00 20.67
C GLY A 222 2.23 -1.38 19.39
N PRO A 223 3.41 -1.86 18.95
CA PRO A 223 4.15 -1.25 17.85
C PRO A 223 3.29 -1.03 16.60
N ASN A 224 3.40 0.15 15.98
CA ASN A 224 2.54 0.57 14.90
C ASN A 224 3.24 1.57 13.96
N ASP A 225 2.63 1.78 12.80
CA ASP A 225 3.12 2.67 11.75
C ASP A 225 2.51 4.08 11.81
N GLY A 226 1.76 4.38 12.87
CA GLY A 226 1.04 5.64 13.10
C GLY A 226 -0.46 5.56 12.76
N VAL A 227 -0.86 4.52 12.02
CA VAL A 227 -2.26 4.30 11.60
C VAL A 227 -2.72 2.88 11.87
N VAL A 228 -1.83 1.90 11.73
CA VAL A 228 -2.11 0.47 11.81
C VAL A 228 -1.06 -0.18 12.69
N SER A 229 -1.51 -1.03 13.63
CA SER A 229 -0.58 -1.81 14.43
C SER A 229 0.13 -2.87 13.59
N ALA A 230 1.37 -3.17 13.95
CA ALA A 230 2.13 -4.21 13.31
C ALA A 230 1.46 -5.59 13.48
N ALA A 231 0.66 -5.77 14.52
CA ALA A 231 -0.17 -6.96 14.72
C ALA A 231 -1.36 -6.99 13.76
N SER A 232 -2.11 -5.89 13.63
CA SER A 232 -3.25 -5.79 12.72
C SER A 232 -2.84 -5.97 11.24
N ALA A 233 -1.61 -5.60 10.90
CA ALA A 233 -1.09 -5.74 9.55
C ALA A 233 -0.70 -7.17 9.12
N LYS A 234 -0.70 -8.15 10.03
CA LYS A 234 -0.32 -9.53 9.70
C LYS A 234 -1.48 -10.28 9.06
N TRP A 235 -1.22 -10.89 7.91
CA TRP A 235 -2.16 -11.79 7.22
C TRP A 235 -1.43 -12.78 6.32
N GLY A 236 -2.01 -13.97 6.12
CA GLY A 236 -1.38 -15.03 5.33
C GLY A 236 0.05 -15.34 5.78
N GLU A 237 0.96 -15.48 4.83
CA GLU A 237 2.39 -15.57 5.11
C GLU A 237 2.97 -14.18 5.39
N HIS A 238 3.30 -13.92 6.66
CA HIS A 238 3.91 -12.66 7.07
C HIS A 238 5.42 -12.67 6.77
N LEU A 239 5.85 -11.83 5.82
CA LEU A 239 7.23 -11.80 5.34
C LEU A 239 8.16 -10.94 6.20
N GLY A 240 7.60 -10.06 7.03
CA GLY A 240 8.36 -9.30 8.03
C GLY A 240 7.75 -7.95 8.38
N THR A 241 8.42 -7.28 9.31
CA THR A 241 8.10 -5.93 9.78
C THR A 241 9.18 -4.95 9.31
N LEU A 242 8.78 -3.85 8.67
CA LEU A 242 9.65 -2.78 8.24
C LEU A 242 9.90 -1.82 9.41
N GLU A 243 11.14 -1.79 9.89
CA GLU A 243 11.57 -1.01 11.05
C GLU A 243 11.86 0.44 10.70
N GLY A 244 11.38 1.36 11.54
CA GLY A 244 11.58 2.79 11.33
C GLY A 244 10.85 3.32 10.09
N VAL A 245 9.72 2.70 9.73
CA VAL A 245 8.90 3.06 8.58
C VAL A 245 7.49 3.36 9.07
N ASN A 246 7.01 4.58 8.83
CA ASN A 246 5.62 4.94 9.08
C ASN A 246 4.71 4.59 7.89
N HIS A 247 3.40 4.75 8.07
CA HIS A 247 2.37 4.36 7.11
C HIS A 247 2.54 4.98 5.71
N THR A 248 3.11 6.18 5.60
CA THR A 248 3.27 6.91 4.32
C THR A 248 4.67 6.76 3.71
N GLU A 249 5.67 6.51 4.54
CA GLU A 249 7.06 6.32 4.10
C GLU A 249 7.23 5.06 3.28
N VAL A 250 6.45 4.02 3.54
CA VAL A 250 6.52 2.77 2.79
C VAL A 250 6.20 2.98 1.30
N ILE A 251 5.34 3.95 0.98
CA ILE A 251 5.00 4.37 -0.40
C ILE A 251 5.83 5.55 -0.90
N GLY A 252 6.88 5.93 -0.15
CA GLY A 252 7.86 6.94 -0.53
C GLY A 252 7.48 8.37 -0.19
N HIS A 253 6.44 8.59 0.62
CA HIS A 253 6.12 9.91 1.16
C HIS A 253 6.77 10.09 2.52
N LYS A 254 7.93 10.74 2.53
CA LYS A 254 8.65 11.10 3.75
C LYS A 254 8.09 12.42 4.28
N PHE A 255 7.45 12.37 5.44
CA PHE A 255 6.95 13.59 6.07
C PHE A 255 8.01 14.29 6.93
N THR A 256 9.03 13.60 7.46
CA THR A 256 10.03 14.23 8.33
C THR A 256 11.40 13.53 8.27
N GLN A 257 12.49 14.31 8.40
CA GLN A 257 13.88 13.82 8.52
C GLN A 257 14.40 13.98 9.97
N THR A 258 13.54 13.83 10.98
CA THR A 258 13.84 14.30 12.34
C THR A 258 13.60 13.27 13.44
N ARG A 259 13.49 11.98 13.13
CA ARG A 259 13.40 10.95 14.18
C ARG A 259 14.77 10.76 14.86
N PRO A 260 14.81 10.30 16.12
CA PRO A 260 16.06 9.93 16.78
C PRO A 260 16.86 8.91 15.95
N THR A 261 16.18 7.98 15.28
CA THR A 261 16.77 7.08 14.29
C THR A 261 17.34 7.83 13.10
N ASP A 262 16.66 8.84 12.54
CA ASP A 262 17.17 9.63 11.42
C ASP A 262 18.40 10.48 11.81
N VAL A 263 18.45 10.99 13.04
CA VAL A 263 19.60 11.72 13.60
C VAL A 263 20.77 10.76 13.85
N LEU A 264 20.52 9.59 14.43
CA LEU A 264 21.53 8.52 14.57
C LEU A 264 21.99 7.98 13.22
N ASN A 265 21.11 7.92 12.22
CA ASN A 265 21.42 7.52 10.85
C ASN A 265 22.31 8.55 10.15
N PHE A 266 22.06 9.85 10.39
CA PHE A 266 22.90 10.94 9.89
C PHE A 266 24.30 10.95 10.53
N ILE A 267 24.39 10.68 11.83
CA ILE A 267 25.67 10.64 12.57
C ILE A 267 26.41 9.29 12.38
N GLY A 268 25.67 8.20 12.16
CA GLY A 268 26.16 6.82 12.11
C GLY A 268 26.20 6.19 10.71
N GLY A 269 25.83 6.92 9.66
CA GLY A 269 25.95 6.47 8.26
C GLY A 269 24.91 5.44 7.78
N VAL A 270 23.81 5.24 8.52
CA VAL A 270 22.73 4.33 8.12
C VAL A 270 21.80 5.04 7.13
N GLN A 271 21.55 4.43 5.97
CA GLN A 271 20.69 5.03 4.95
C GLN A 271 19.22 4.99 5.38
N PRO A 272 18.43 6.03 5.11
CA PRO A 272 16.98 6.01 5.37
C PRO A 272 16.32 4.91 4.55
N PHE A 273 15.14 4.45 4.98
CA PHE A 273 14.37 3.43 4.26
C PHE A 273 14.26 3.78 2.77
N ASP A 274 14.64 2.80 1.93
CA ASP A 274 14.57 2.86 0.48
C ASP A 274 13.36 2.06 0.01
N HIS A 275 12.25 2.78 -0.16
CA HIS A 275 10.99 2.20 -0.62
C HIS A 275 11.14 1.56 -2.00
N LYS A 276 11.96 2.11 -2.89
CA LYS A 276 12.20 1.57 -4.24
C LYS A 276 12.88 0.22 -4.16
N ALA A 277 13.96 0.12 -3.37
CA ALA A 277 14.66 -1.14 -3.14
C ALA A 277 13.75 -2.19 -2.51
N PHE A 278 12.87 -1.80 -1.58
CA PHE A 278 11.87 -2.69 -1.00
C PHE A 278 10.93 -3.28 -2.06
N PHE A 279 10.31 -2.44 -2.91
CA PHE A 279 9.41 -2.93 -3.96
C PHE A 279 10.13 -3.79 -5.00
N LEU A 280 11.38 -3.46 -5.35
CA LEU A 280 12.19 -4.30 -6.25
C LEU A 280 12.49 -5.67 -5.64
N LYS A 281 12.84 -5.72 -4.35
CA LYS A 281 13.07 -6.97 -3.63
C LYS A 281 11.79 -7.81 -3.55
N HIS A 282 10.65 -7.17 -3.29
CA HIS A 282 9.36 -7.85 -3.24
C HIS A 282 8.94 -8.38 -4.62
N ALA A 283 9.10 -7.59 -5.69
CA ALA A 283 8.87 -8.05 -7.06
C ALA A 283 9.75 -9.27 -7.39
N LYS A 284 11.03 -9.26 -7.01
CA LYS A 284 11.90 -10.44 -7.15
C LYS A 284 11.38 -11.64 -6.36
N TYR A 285 10.90 -11.44 -5.14
CA TYR A 285 10.30 -12.51 -4.35
C TYR A 285 9.10 -13.15 -5.06
N LEU A 286 8.22 -12.34 -5.67
CA LEU A 286 7.07 -12.83 -6.43
C LEU A 286 7.52 -13.70 -7.63
N ALA A 287 8.49 -13.22 -8.40
CA ALA A 287 9.05 -13.96 -9.53
C ALA A 287 9.64 -15.32 -9.09
N THR A 288 10.40 -15.35 -8.00
CA THR A 288 11.12 -16.55 -7.59
C THR A 288 10.27 -17.54 -6.78
N ASN A 289 9.34 -17.06 -5.95
CA ASN A 289 8.65 -17.89 -4.95
C ASN A 289 7.15 -18.05 -5.20
N VAL A 290 6.57 -17.33 -6.15
CA VAL A 290 5.16 -17.47 -6.53
C VAL A 290 5.03 -18.01 -7.95
N GLU A 291 5.76 -17.44 -8.92
CA GLU A 291 5.64 -17.89 -10.31
C GLU A 291 6.33 -19.25 -10.54
N ASN A 292 7.56 -19.40 -10.05
CA ASN A 292 8.33 -20.64 -10.26
C ASN A 292 7.81 -21.83 -9.44
N SER A 293 7.07 -21.61 -8.35
CA SER A 293 6.42 -22.69 -7.61
C SER A 293 5.25 -23.31 -8.38
N ASN A 294 4.61 -22.54 -9.27
CA ASN A 294 3.44 -22.98 -10.04
C ASN A 294 3.82 -23.69 -11.36
N SER A 295 5.10 -23.73 -11.74
CA SER A 295 5.58 -24.45 -12.92
C SER A 295 5.93 -25.93 -12.67
N SER A 296 5.75 -26.41 -11.44
CA SER A 296 6.16 -27.75 -10.99
C SER A 296 4.99 -28.69 -10.67
N SER A 297 3.75 -28.28 -11.02
CA SER A 297 2.51 -29.02 -10.75
C SER A 297 1.75 -29.32 -12.03
#